data_AF-A0A162RS83-F1
#
_entry.id   AF-A0A162RS83-F1
#
_cell.length_a   1.000
_cell.length_b   1.000
_cell.length_c   1.000
_cell.angle_alpha   90.00
_cell.angle_beta   90.00
_cell.angle_gamma   90.00
#
_symmetry.space_group_name_H-M   'P 1'
#
loop_
_entity.id
_entity.type
_entity.pdbx_description
1 polymer ?
#
loop_
_entity_poly.entity_id
_entity_poly.type
_entity_poly.pdbx_seq_one_letter_code
_entity_poly.pdbx_strand_id
1 'polypeptide(L)'
;MSFLETKKLYRIEITERCYYYPPMCGTGAAMPSFESVNKNGNWDSIPNGIKGWVIEKFRKKYFRPDENQEGIDLFTPANQPIVLIPYDKIEGHYKKI
;
A
#
# COMPACT_ATOMS: atom_id res chain seq x y z
N MET A 1 23.63 -6.79 -15.07
CA MET A 1 22.75 -5.75 -14.48
C MET A 1 21.41 -6.38 -14.18
N SER A 2 21.16 -6.72 -12.91
CA SER A 2 19.93 -7.31 -12.41
C SER A 2 18.81 -6.26 -12.42
N PHE A 3 18.01 -6.26 -13.48
CA PHE A 3 16.84 -5.38 -13.64
C PHE A 3 15.72 -5.61 -12.59
N LEU A 4 15.93 -6.49 -11.61
CA LEU A 4 14.95 -6.92 -10.60
C LEU A 4 15.31 -6.54 -9.16
N GLU A 5 16.46 -5.89 -8.93
CA GLU A 5 16.85 -5.51 -7.57
C GLU A 5 15.91 -4.45 -7.01
N THR A 6 15.27 -4.80 -5.90
CA THR A 6 14.44 -3.89 -5.11
C THR A 6 15.30 -3.26 -4.03
N LYS A 7 15.52 -1.95 -4.10
CA LYS A 7 16.34 -1.23 -3.12
C LYS A 7 15.45 -0.65 -2.02
N LYS A 8 15.69 -1.00 -0.76
CA LYS A 8 15.04 -0.33 0.38
C LYS A 8 15.66 1.06 0.57
N LEU A 9 14.83 2.11 0.61
CA LEU A 9 15.28 3.48 0.77
C LEU A 9 15.21 3.93 2.24
N TYR A 10 14.01 3.94 2.82
CA TYR A 10 13.77 4.34 4.20
C TYR A 10 12.43 3.80 4.69
N ARG A 11 12.26 3.79 6.01
CA ARG A 11 11.03 3.34 6.66
C ARG A 11 10.12 4.52 6.95
N ILE A 12 8.82 4.29 6.85
CA ILE A 12 7.80 5.31 7.08
C ILE A 12 6.63 4.76 7.88
N GLU A 13 5.88 5.69 8.46
CA GLU A 13 4.56 5.48 9.04
C GLU A 13 3.60 6.49 8.42
N ILE A 14 2.48 6.00 7.89
CA ILE A 14 1.41 6.84 7.33
C ILE A 14 0.78 7.65 8.46
N THR A 15 0.76 8.98 8.33
CA THR A 15 0.26 9.89 9.36
C THR A 15 -1.21 10.22 9.19
N GLU A 16 -1.70 10.17 7.94
CA GLU A 16 -3.06 10.54 7.58
C GLU A 16 -3.64 9.50 6.62
N ARG A 17 -4.98 9.37 6.59
CA ARG A 17 -5.62 8.41 5.69
C ARG A 17 -5.37 8.80 4.23
N CYS A 18 -4.72 7.93 3.47
CA CYS A 18 -4.51 8.12 2.03
C CYS A 18 -5.59 7.40 1.23
N TYR A 19 -6.07 8.01 0.15
CA TYR A 19 -6.97 7.37 -0.79
C TYR A 19 -6.15 6.74 -1.91
N TYR A 20 -6.15 5.40 -1.96
CA TYR A 20 -5.47 4.61 -2.96
C TYR A 20 -6.52 3.95 -3.83
N TYR A 21 -6.91 4.59 -4.94
CA TYR A 21 -7.68 3.87 -5.97
C TYR A 21 -6.72 2.90 -6.67
N PRO A 22 -6.79 1.56 -6.48
CA PRO A 22 -6.23 0.66 -7.47
C PRO A 22 -6.92 1.01 -8.80
N PRO A 23 -6.22 0.91 -9.95
CA PRO A 23 -6.89 1.12 -11.22
C PRO A 23 -8.08 0.16 -11.29
N MET A 24 -9.30 0.71 -11.16
CA MET A 24 -10.50 0.00 -11.53
C MET A 24 -10.32 -0.49 -12.97
N CYS A 25 -10.94 -1.63 -13.25
CA CYS A 25 -11.25 -2.15 -14.58
C CYS A 25 -10.10 -2.75 -15.40
N GLY A 26 -9.74 -3.98 -15.02
CA GLY A 26 -9.45 -5.05 -15.96
C GLY A 26 -9.96 -6.35 -15.33
N THR A 27 -10.80 -7.10 -16.04
CA THR A 27 -11.39 -8.39 -15.61
C THR A 27 -10.40 -9.23 -14.79
N GLY A 28 -10.58 -9.29 -13.46
CA GLY A 28 -9.75 -10.12 -12.56
C GLY A 28 -8.95 -9.39 -11.46
N ALA A 29 -9.09 -8.08 -11.27
CA ALA A 29 -8.47 -7.39 -10.13
C ALA A 29 -9.12 -7.85 -8.80
N ALA A 30 -8.31 -8.44 -7.92
CA ALA A 30 -8.73 -8.95 -6.63
C ALA A 30 -9.17 -7.79 -5.71
N MET A 31 -10.43 -7.78 -5.30
CA MET A 31 -11.00 -6.75 -4.43
C MET A 31 -10.59 -6.98 -2.96
N PRO A 32 -10.47 -5.92 -2.13
CA PRO A 32 -10.41 -6.09 -0.68
C PRO A 32 -11.68 -6.79 -0.16
N SER A 33 -11.59 -7.43 1.00
CA SER A 33 -12.70 -8.27 1.48
C SER A 33 -13.93 -7.42 1.88
N PHE A 34 -15.14 -7.94 1.65
CA PHE A 34 -16.38 -7.26 2.07
C PHE A 34 -16.42 -6.99 3.58
N GLU A 35 -15.81 -7.84 4.40
CA GLU A 35 -15.73 -7.68 5.84
C GLU A 35 -14.86 -6.46 6.23
N SER A 36 -13.74 -6.28 5.54
CA SER A 36 -12.83 -5.14 5.70
C SER A 36 -13.53 -3.82 5.37
N VAL A 37 -14.27 -3.79 4.26
CA VAL A 37 -15.03 -2.62 3.80
C VAL A 37 -16.12 -2.24 4.80
N ASN A 38 -16.90 -3.21 5.29
CA ASN A 38 -17.97 -2.98 6.25
C ASN A 38 -17.44 -2.47 7.60
N LYS A 39 -16.26 -2.91 8.04
CA LYS A 39 -15.67 -2.52 9.32
C LYS A 39 -15.14 -1.08 9.34
N ASN A 40 -14.54 -0.62 8.24
CA ASN A 40 -13.82 0.66 8.21
C ASN A 40 -14.42 1.72 7.26
N GLY A 41 -15.52 1.40 6.58
CA GLY A 41 -16.40 2.37 5.91
C GLY A 41 -15.84 2.99 4.62
N ASN A 42 -14.74 2.50 4.08
CA ASN A 42 -14.23 2.93 2.78
C ASN A 42 -13.45 1.81 2.07
N TRP A 43 -13.75 1.64 0.79
CA TRP A 43 -12.90 0.92 -0.14
C TRP A 43 -11.56 1.68 -0.28
N ASP A 44 -10.46 0.96 -0.48
CA ASP A 44 -9.30 1.52 -1.17
C ASP A 44 -8.65 2.71 -0.45
N SER A 45 -8.59 2.63 0.89
CA SER A 45 -7.89 3.62 1.72
C SER A 45 -6.81 2.97 2.56
N ILE A 46 -5.66 3.64 2.62
CA ILE A 46 -4.56 3.30 3.51
C ILE A 46 -4.82 4.04 4.82
N PRO A 47 -5.15 3.35 5.92
CA PRO A 47 -5.36 4.00 7.20
C PRO A 47 -4.06 4.61 7.73
N ASN A 48 -4.18 5.57 8.64
CA ASN A 48 -3.03 6.06 9.39
C ASN A 48 -2.46 4.95 10.29
N GLY A 49 -1.20 5.10 10.67
CA GLY A 49 -0.49 4.11 11.49
C GLY A 49 0.08 2.92 10.70
N ILE A 50 -0.27 2.75 9.42
CA ILE A 50 0.35 1.74 8.56
C ILE A 50 1.83 2.06 8.38
N LYS A 51 2.68 1.10 8.74
CA LYS A 51 4.14 1.17 8.60
C LYS A 51 4.60 0.39 7.40
N GLY A 52 5.78 0.74 6.91
CA GLY A 52 6.39 -0.01 5.83
C GLY A 52 7.64 0.66 5.28
N TRP A 53 8.08 0.17 4.14
CA TRP A 53 9.28 0.63 3.46
C TRP A 53 8.92 1.41 2.22
N VAL A 54 9.57 2.56 2.03
CA VAL A 54 9.73 3.13 0.71
C VAL A 54 10.88 2.38 0.03
N ILE A 55 10.57 1.77 -1.11
CA ILE A 55 11.50 1.01 -1.94
C ILE A 55 11.62 1.64 -3.31
N GLU A 56 12.72 1.38 -3.99
CA GLU A 56 12.91 1.69 -5.40
C GLU A 56 12.94 0.40 -6.21
N LYS A 57 12.10 0.34 -7.26
CA LYS A 57 12.04 -0.77 -8.22
C LYS A 57 11.79 -0.17 -9.61
N PHE A 58 12.52 -0.64 -10.62
CA PHE A 58 12.46 -0.08 -11.99
C PHE A 58 12.62 1.46 -12.04
N ARG A 59 13.52 2.02 -11.20
CA ARG A 59 13.73 3.48 -11.03
C ARG A 59 12.49 4.27 -10.60
N LYS A 60 11.46 3.58 -10.08
CA LYS A 60 10.26 4.19 -9.49
C LYS A 60 10.22 3.88 -8.00
N LYS A 61 9.67 4.81 -7.22
CA LYS A 61 9.47 4.64 -5.79
C LYS A 61 8.10 4.04 -5.52
N TYR A 62 8.08 3.10 -4.58
CA TYR A 62 6.86 2.46 -4.11
C TYR A 62 6.89 2.40 -2.59
N PHE A 63 5.71 2.48 -1.99
CA PHE A 63 5.49 2.09 -0.62
C PHE A 63 5.08 0.62 -0.55
N ARG A 64 5.80 -0.13 0.27
CA ARG A 64 5.48 -1.51 0.62
C ARG A 64 5.11 -1.55 2.10
N PRO A 65 3.83 -1.77 2.46
CA PRO A 65 3.42 -1.94 3.84
C PRO A 65 4.10 -3.16 4.47
N ASP A 66 4.35 -3.11 5.78
CA ASP A 66 4.76 -4.29 6.54
C ASP A 66 3.60 -5.29 6.60
N GLU A 67 3.91 -6.58 6.49
CA GLU A 67 2.93 -7.66 6.53
C GLU A 67 2.33 -7.79 7.95
N ASN A 68 1.08 -8.29 8.06
CA ASN A 68 0.36 -8.54 9.33
C ASN A 68 0.04 -7.28 10.18
N GLN A 69 -0.29 -6.16 9.54
CA GLN A 69 -0.80 -4.97 10.23
C GLN A 69 -2.32 -4.89 10.18
N GLU A 70 -2.94 -4.38 11.25
CA GLU A 70 -4.38 -4.12 11.25
C GLU A 70 -4.74 -3.08 10.17
N GLY A 71 -5.78 -3.36 9.38
CA GLY A 71 -6.24 -2.47 8.31
C GLY A 71 -5.48 -2.61 6.98
N ILE A 72 -4.50 -3.53 6.88
CA ILE A 72 -3.84 -3.84 5.60
C ILE A 72 -4.81 -4.43 4.58
N ASP A 73 -5.81 -5.15 5.05
CA ASP A 73 -6.90 -5.81 4.31
C ASP A 73 -7.86 -4.81 3.63
N LEU A 74 -7.77 -3.52 3.94
CA LEU A 74 -8.57 -2.46 3.31
C LEU A 74 -8.06 -2.06 1.93
N PHE A 75 -6.76 -2.26 1.68
CA PHE A 75 -6.09 -1.80 0.46
C PHE A 75 -5.18 -2.88 -0.13
N THR A 76 -5.20 -4.09 0.44
CA THR A 76 -4.53 -5.27 -0.11
C THR A 76 -5.55 -6.40 -0.32
N PRO A 77 -5.52 -7.09 -1.47
CA PRO A 77 -6.40 -8.24 -1.69
C PRO A 77 -6.03 -9.39 -0.75
N ALA A 78 -7.03 -10.16 -0.31
CA ALA A 78 -6.85 -11.27 0.66
C ALA A 78 -5.79 -12.33 0.24
N ASN A 79 -5.57 -12.48 -1.07
CA ASN A 79 -4.61 -13.44 -1.63
C ASN A 79 -3.31 -12.79 -2.14
N GLN A 80 -3.09 -11.49 -1.90
CA GLN A 80 -1.92 -10.75 -2.37
C GLN A 80 -1.33 -9.90 -1.23
N PRO A 81 -0.48 -10.49 -0.37
CA PRO A 81 0.15 -9.77 0.74
C PRO A 81 1.20 -8.74 0.29
N ILE A 82 1.58 -8.74 -1.00
CA ILE A 82 2.61 -7.87 -1.56
C ILE A 82 1.98 -6.86 -2.51
N VAL A 83 1.48 -5.75 -1.95
CA VAL A 83 1.05 -4.59 -2.75
C VAL A 83 2.17 -3.57 -2.82
N LEU A 84 2.51 -3.14 -4.04
CA LEU A 84 3.39 -2.01 -4.29
C LEU A 84 2.56 -0.78 -4.57
N ILE A 85 2.45 0.09 -3.59
CA ILE A 85 1.67 1.32 -3.70
C ILE A 85 2.57 2.39 -4.33
N PRO A 86 2.17 3.04 -5.43
CA PRO A 86 2.92 4.15 -6.01
C PRO A 86 3.21 5.26 -4.98
N TYR A 87 4.44 5.78 -4.94
CA TYR A 87 4.88 6.75 -3.93
C TYR A 87 4.08 8.06 -3.95
N ASP A 88 3.60 8.50 -5.12
CA ASP A 88 2.72 9.67 -5.29
C ASP A 88 1.44 9.58 -4.46
N LYS A 89 1.00 8.38 -4.07
CA LYS A 89 -0.22 8.16 -3.27
C LYS A 89 -0.02 8.41 -1.78
N ILE A 90 1.22 8.38 -1.32
CA ILE A 90 1.55 8.59 0.09
C ILE A 90 2.36 9.87 0.32
N GLU A 91 2.82 10.52 -0.75
CA GLU A 91 3.65 11.72 -0.67
C GLU A 91 2.95 12.82 0.14
N GLY A 92 3.63 13.32 1.18
CA GLY A 92 3.07 14.32 2.11
C GLY A 92 2.24 13.77 3.27
N HIS A 93 1.88 12.49 3.26
CA HIS A 93 1.01 11.85 4.27
C HIS A 93 1.74 10.80 5.12
N TYR A 94 3.06 10.93 5.28
CA TYR A 94 3.87 10.02 6.09
C TYR A 94 4.94 10.76 6.88
N LYS A 95 5.41 10.11 7.95
CA LYS A 95 6.64 10.46 8.67
C LYS A 95 7.68 9.36 8.50
N LYS A 96 8.96 9.73 8.44
CA LYS A 96 10.07 8.77 8.44
C LYS A 96 10.31 8.26 9.85
N ILE A 97 10.64 6.97 9.98
CA ILE A 97 10.92 6.29 11.26
C ILE A 97 12.20 5.46 11.18
#